data_AF-A0AAF0G2D8-F1
#
_entry.id   AF-A0AAF0G2D8-F1
#
_cell.length_a   1.000
_cell.length_b   1.000
_cell.length_c   1.000
_cell.angle_alpha   90.00
_cell.angle_beta   90.00
_cell.angle_gamma   90.00
#
_symmetry.space_group_name_H-M   'P 1'
#
loop_
_entity.id
_entity.type
_entity.pdbx_description
1 polymer ?
#
loop_
_entity_poly.entity_id
_entity_poly.type
_entity_poly.pdbx_seq_one_letter_code
_entity_poly.pdbx_strand_id
1 'polypeptide(L)'
;MAKKKKKKISKKSKSKSKNKKSKDNGLFKPPRHKWLANIVSFKKPDEAKEAAQELVDALKKGRLGKKKIGRKTALTIARAIQYAANRAEAASKNPIISPKERRELKEVAEIYEDAAEEAWEIYREKYKED
;
A
#
# COMPACT_ATOMS: atom_id res chain seq x y z
N MET A 1 19.16 49.07 -55.24
CA MET A 1 18.10 49.03 -54.20
C MET A 1 17.77 47.56 -53.86
N ALA A 2 18.13 47.13 -52.65
CA ALA A 2 18.06 45.73 -52.22
C ALA A 2 16.63 45.30 -51.80
N LYS A 3 16.02 44.34 -52.51
CA LYS A 3 14.75 43.71 -52.11
C LYS A 3 15.03 42.55 -51.15
N LYS A 4 14.81 42.77 -49.84
CA LYS A 4 14.85 41.75 -48.78
C LYS A 4 13.83 40.63 -49.08
N LYS A 5 14.30 39.40 -49.34
CA LYS A 5 13.46 38.19 -49.39
C LYS A 5 12.96 37.85 -47.98
N LYS A 6 11.65 38.03 -47.72
CA LYS A 6 10.99 37.59 -46.48
C LYS A 6 10.96 36.06 -46.44
N LYS A 7 11.67 35.47 -45.46
CA LYS A 7 11.65 34.04 -45.12
C LYS A 7 10.23 33.64 -44.69
N LYS A 8 9.59 32.73 -45.44
CA LYS A 8 8.32 32.09 -45.03
C LYS A 8 8.60 31.20 -43.81
N ILE A 9 8.06 31.59 -42.65
CA ILE A 9 8.06 30.77 -41.45
C ILE A 9 7.10 29.60 -41.71
N SER A 10 7.64 28.39 -41.82
CA SER A 10 6.85 27.18 -41.96
C SER A 10 6.01 26.99 -40.69
N LYS A 11 4.69 26.89 -40.87
CA LYS A 11 3.75 26.55 -39.81
C LYS A 11 4.08 25.14 -39.33
N LYS A 12 4.80 25.07 -38.20
CA LYS A 12 5.07 23.84 -37.45
C LYS A 12 3.73 23.21 -37.10
N SER A 13 3.40 22.11 -37.77
CA SER A 13 2.22 21.31 -37.46
C SER A 13 2.31 20.88 -35.99
N LYS A 14 1.43 21.44 -35.15
CA LYS A 14 1.16 20.91 -33.82
C LYS A 14 0.66 19.49 -34.02
N SER A 15 1.55 18.51 -33.91
CA SER A 15 1.17 17.12 -33.72
C SER A 15 0.21 17.09 -32.55
N LYS A 16 -1.06 16.75 -32.81
CA LYS A 16 -2.01 16.40 -31.75
C LYS A 16 -1.44 15.16 -31.07
N SER A 17 -0.61 15.40 -30.05
CA SER A 17 -0.26 14.41 -29.05
C SER A 17 -1.57 13.78 -28.60
N LYS A 18 -1.79 12.52 -28.97
CA LYS A 18 -2.90 11.72 -28.45
C LYS A 18 -2.68 11.67 -26.95
N ASN A 19 -3.39 12.52 -26.22
CA ASN A 19 -3.34 12.60 -24.77
C ASN A 19 -3.83 11.24 -24.25
N LYS A 20 -2.87 10.35 -23.94
CA LYS A 20 -3.14 9.05 -23.34
C LYS A 20 -3.82 9.37 -22.01
N LYS A 21 -5.13 9.08 -21.88
CA LYS A 21 -5.89 9.28 -20.64
C LYS A 21 -4.99 8.89 -19.47
N SER A 22 -4.62 9.86 -18.63
CA SER A 22 -3.88 9.61 -17.41
C SER A 22 -4.67 8.59 -16.61
N LYS A 23 -4.20 7.35 -16.53
CA LYS A 23 -4.78 6.36 -15.63
C LYS A 23 -4.78 6.96 -14.22
N ASP A 24 -5.92 6.90 -13.56
CA ASP A 24 -6.23 7.47 -12.25
C ASP A 24 -5.10 7.30 -11.22
N ASN A 25 -4.19 8.26 -11.15
CA ASN A 25 -3.08 8.30 -10.19
C ASN A 25 -3.44 9.09 -8.92
N GLY A 26 -4.74 9.23 -8.61
CA GLY A 26 -5.24 9.98 -7.46
C GLY A 26 -5.08 9.25 -6.11
N LEU A 27 -5.26 10.00 -5.01
CA LEU A 27 -5.16 9.54 -3.62
C LEU A 27 -6.13 8.39 -3.28
N PHE A 28 -7.29 8.34 -3.95
CA PHE A 28 -8.37 7.37 -3.70
C PHE A 28 -8.38 6.20 -4.68
N LYS A 29 -7.20 5.73 -5.11
CA LYS A 29 -7.08 4.57 -6.00
C LYS A 29 -7.44 3.27 -5.27
N PRO A 30 -8.01 2.28 -5.97
CA PRO A 30 -8.25 0.98 -5.39
C PRO A 30 -6.92 0.33 -4.94
N PRO A 31 -6.96 -0.57 -3.94
CA PRO A 31 -5.77 -1.25 -3.46
C PRO A 31 -5.07 -2.00 -4.59
N ARG A 32 -3.76 -1.79 -4.71
CA ARG A 32 -2.92 -2.48 -5.70
C ARG A 32 -2.92 -4.00 -5.49
N HIS A 33 -2.98 -4.43 -4.22
CA HIS A 33 -3.04 -5.83 -3.82
C HIS A 33 -4.40 -6.11 -3.16
N LYS A 34 -5.44 -6.31 -3.98
CA LYS A 34 -6.82 -6.55 -3.50
C LYS A 34 -6.90 -7.69 -2.48
N TRP A 35 -6.15 -8.77 -2.69
CA TRP A 35 -6.14 -9.92 -1.78
C TRP A 35 -5.63 -9.57 -0.37
N LEU A 36 -4.65 -8.67 -0.23
CA LEU A 36 -4.21 -8.19 1.09
C LEU A 36 -5.23 -7.26 1.72
N ALA A 37 -5.83 -6.37 0.92
CA ALA A 37 -6.84 -5.46 1.39
C ALA A 37 -8.12 -6.17 1.87
N ASN A 38 -8.37 -7.39 1.39
CA ASN A 38 -9.48 -8.22 1.85
C ASN A 38 -9.20 -8.91 3.20
N ILE A 39 -7.92 -9.08 3.56
CA ILE A 39 -7.51 -9.72 4.82
C ILE A 39 -7.38 -8.66 5.92
N VAL A 40 -6.71 -7.54 5.65
CA VAL A 40 -6.48 -6.47 6.63
C VAL A 40 -7.80 -5.80 7.03
N SER A 41 -8.11 -5.80 8.33
CA SER A 41 -9.31 -5.18 8.91
C SER A 41 -8.95 -4.06 9.88
N PHE A 42 -9.76 -2.99 9.86
CA PHE A 42 -9.69 -1.87 10.82
C PHE A 42 -10.97 -1.75 11.64
N LYS A 43 -11.91 -2.68 11.49
CA LYS A 43 -13.27 -2.53 12.05
C LYS A 43 -13.30 -2.71 13.55
N LYS A 44 -12.58 -3.71 14.05
CA LYS A 44 -12.53 -4.10 15.45
C LYS A 44 -11.14 -4.64 15.79
N PRO A 45 -10.67 -4.49 17.04
CA PRO A 45 -9.41 -5.07 17.49
C PRO A 45 -9.33 -6.58 17.25
N ASP A 46 -10.39 -7.32 17.56
CA ASP A 46 -10.43 -8.78 17.37
C ASP A 46 -10.22 -9.20 15.91
N GLU A 47 -10.91 -8.53 14.98
CA GLU A 47 -10.74 -8.80 13.54
C GLU A 47 -9.34 -8.43 13.05
N ALA A 48 -8.75 -7.35 13.59
CA ALA A 48 -7.39 -6.96 13.27
C ALA A 48 -6.38 -8.01 13.75
N LYS A 49 -6.60 -8.58 14.95
CA LYS A 49 -5.79 -9.65 15.52
C LYS A 49 -5.83 -10.92 14.67
N GLU A 50 -7.02 -11.37 14.28
CA GLU A 50 -7.16 -12.53 13.40
C GLU A 50 -6.45 -12.31 12.05
N ALA A 51 -6.65 -11.15 11.44
CA ALA A 51 -6.01 -10.79 10.18
C ALA A 51 -4.47 -10.71 10.29
N ALA A 52 -3.96 -10.13 11.38
CA ALA A 52 -2.54 -10.04 11.64
C ALA A 52 -1.92 -11.43 11.83
N GLN A 53 -2.55 -12.27 12.65
CA GLN A 53 -2.11 -13.64 12.90
C GLN A 53 -2.09 -14.46 11.62
N GLU A 54 -3.13 -14.37 10.77
CA GLU A 54 -3.19 -15.09 9.49
C GLU A 54 -1.99 -14.73 8.59
N LEU A 55 -1.65 -13.45 8.49
CA LEU A 55 -0.56 -12.98 7.64
C LEU A 55 0.81 -13.40 8.19
N VAL A 56 1.02 -13.30 9.50
CA VAL A 56 2.26 -13.76 10.16
C VAL A 56 2.42 -15.27 10.02
N ASP A 57 1.38 -16.04 10.30
CA ASP A 57 1.38 -17.50 10.12
C ASP A 57 1.70 -17.89 8.68
N ALA A 58 1.15 -17.16 7.71
CA ALA A 58 1.42 -17.40 6.31
C ALA A 58 2.91 -17.18 5.98
N LEU A 59 3.52 -16.11 6.52
CA LEU A 59 4.96 -15.86 6.39
C LEU A 59 5.79 -16.99 7.01
N LYS A 60 5.42 -17.46 8.22
CA LYS A 60 6.11 -18.58 8.90
C LYS A 60 6.04 -19.87 8.08
N LYS A 61 4.85 -20.20 7.56
CA LYS A 61 4.55 -21.42 6.78
C LYS A 61 5.06 -21.34 5.33
N GLY A 62 5.39 -20.14 4.85
CA GLY A 62 5.76 -19.87 3.46
C GLY A 62 4.64 -20.08 2.45
N ARG A 63 3.38 -20.03 2.90
CA ARG A 63 2.21 -20.18 2.05
C ARG A 63 1.00 -19.46 2.64
N LEU A 64 0.17 -18.91 1.78
CA LEU A 64 -1.14 -18.35 2.12
C LEU A 64 -2.21 -19.10 1.32
N GLY A 65 -2.97 -19.96 2.00
CA GLY A 65 -3.82 -20.94 1.33
C GLY A 65 -3.02 -21.81 0.35
N LYS A 66 -3.40 -21.78 -0.93
CA LYS A 66 -2.71 -22.52 -2.02
C LYS A 66 -1.49 -21.78 -2.61
N LYS A 67 -1.26 -20.52 -2.22
CA LYS A 67 -0.23 -19.66 -2.81
C LYS A 67 1.08 -19.79 -2.04
N LYS A 68 2.18 -20.19 -2.71
CA LYS A 68 3.53 -20.13 -2.14
C LYS A 68 3.97 -18.68 -1.97
N ILE A 69 4.52 -18.35 -0.80
CA ILE A 69 5.11 -17.05 -0.52
C ILE A 69 6.58 -17.13 -0.89
N GLY A 70 7.00 -16.30 -1.85
CA GLY A 70 8.41 -16.02 -2.10
C GLY A 70 8.75 -14.61 -1.64
N ARG A 71 10.03 -14.24 -1.73
CA ARG A 71 10.60 -12.97 -1.26
C ARG A 71 9.75 -11.72 -1.55
N LYS A 72 9.35 -11.50 -2.81
CA LYS A 72 8.56 -10.32 -3.20
C LYS A 72 7.19 -10.28 -2.51
N THR A 73 6.56 -11.44 -2.34
CA THR A 73 5.25 -11.53 -1.67
C THR A 73 5.43 -11.32 -0.17
N ALA A 74 6.45 -11.93 0.44
CA ALA A 74 6.77 -11.74 1.85
C ALA A 74 7.02 -10.27 2.18
N LEU A 75 7.84 -9.59 1.37
CA LEU A 75 8.08 -8.15 1.49
C LEU A 75 6.79 -7.33 1.37
N THR A 76 5.88 -7.73 0.48
CA THR A 76 4.60 -7.04 0.30
C THR A 76 3.71 -7.21 1.53
N ILE A 77 3.68 -8.40 2.13
CA ILE A 77 2.94 -8.67 3.37
C ILE A 77 3.50 -7.83 4.51
N ALA A 78 4.81 -7.88 4.78
CA ALA A 78 5.43 -7.12 5.88
C ALA A 78 5.16 -5.61 5.74
N ARG A 79 5.29 -5.07 4.53
CA ARG A 79 4.94 -3.66 4.26
C ARG A 79 3.46 -3.35 4.46
N ALA A 80 2.57 -4.28 4.12
CA ALA A 80 1.13 -4.08 4.27
C ALA A 80 0.72 -4.07 5.75
N ILE A 81 1.30 -4.95 6.57
CA ILE A 81 1.10 -4.99 8.01
C ILE A 81 1.58 -3.67 8.64
N GLN A 82 2.82 -3.24 8.34
CA GLN A 82 3.34 -1.94 8.81
C GLN A 82 2.46 -0.77 8.38
N TYR A 83 1.99 -0.78 7.13
CA TYR A 83 1.12 0.27 6.63
C TYR A 83 -0.23 0.28 7.36
N ALA A 84 -0.73 -0.88 7.77
CA ALA A 84 -1.93 -0.98 8.58
C ALA A 84 -1.72 -0.36 9.96
N ALA A 85 -0.62 -0.68 10.65
CA ALA A 85 -0.26 -0.04 11.93
C ALA A 85 -0.25 1.49 11.82
N ASN A 86 0.52 2.02 10.87
CA ASN A 86 0.65 3.47 10.67
C ASN A 86 -0.69 4.13 10.31
N ARG A 87 -1.55 3.44 9.56
CA ARG A 87 -2.86 3.96 9.16
C ARG A 87 -3.83 3.98 10.34
N ALA A 88 -3.86 2.93 11.15
CA ALA A 88 -4.68 2.87 12.36
C ALA A 88 -4.22 3.94 13.37
N GLU A 89 -2.91 4.09 13.56
CA GLU A 89 -2.34 5.10 14.42
C GLU A 89 -2.73 6.51 13.95
N ALA A 90 -2.58 6.80 12.65
CA ALA A 90 -2.98 8.08 12.07
C ALA A 90 -4.48 8.34 12.22
N ALA A 91 -5.32 7.32 12.02
CA ALA A 91 -6.76 7.43 12.22
C ALA A 91 -7.11 7.74 13.68
N SER A 92 -6.42 7.12 14.64
CA SER A 92 -6.63 7.34 16.09
C SER A 92 -6.35 8.78 16.52
N LYS A 93 -5.48 9.50 15.79
CA LYS A 93 -5.13 10.90 16.07
C LYS A 93 -6.16 11.90 15.54
N ASN A 94 -7.17 11.45 14.80
CA ASN A 94 -8.21 12.32 14.26
C ASN A 94 -9.00 13.00 15.42
N PRO A 95 -9.11 14.33 15.46
CA PRO A 95 -9.85 15.02 16.52
C PRO A 95 -11.37 14.76 16.47
N ILE A 96 -11.91 14.30 15.34
CA ILE A 96 -13.35 14.14 15.11
C ILE A 96 -13.90 12.83 15.70
N ILE A 97 -13.07 11.79 15.82
CA ILE A 97 -13.54 10.46 16.27
C ILE A 97 -13.78 10.40 17.78
N SER A 98 -14.68 9.50 18.18
CA SER A 98 -15.04 9.33 19.60
C SER A 98 -13.87 8.80 20.44
N PRO A 99 -13.86 9.03 21.77
CA PRO A 99 -12.85 8.45 22.65
C PRO A 99 -12.81 6.91 22.62
N LYS A 100 -13.96 6.26 22.41
CA LYS A 100 -14.04 4.80 22.29
C LYS A 100 -13.38 4.31 21.00
N GLU A 101 -13.78 4.88 19.87
CA GLU A 101 -13.21 4.57 18.56
C GLU A 101 -11.70 4.85 18.52
N ARG A 102 -11.26 5.92 19.19
CA ARG A 102 -9.84 6.23 19.36
C ARG A 102 -9.08 5.13 20.10
N ARG A 103 -9.66 4.58 21.17
CA ARG A 103 -9.05 3.47 21.92
C ARG A 103 -8.97 2.21 21.05
N GLU A 104 -10.07 1.87 20.37
CA GLU A 104 -10.11 0.71 19.47
C GLU A 104 -9.08 0.84 18.34
N LEU A 105 -8.93 2.03 17.73
CA LEU A 105 -7.93 2.26 16.68
C LEU A 105 -6.48 2.23 17.20
N LYS A 106 -6.23 2.65 18.44
CA LYS A 106 -4.92 2.50 19.07
C LYS A 106 -4.57 1.04 19.28
N GLU A 107 -5.52 0.26 19.80
CA GLU A 107 -5.34 -1.17 20.00
C GLU A 107 -5.10 -1.89 18.66
N VAL A 108 -5.84 -1.52 17.60
CA VAL A 108 -5.58 -2.01 16.24
C VAL A 108 -4.17 -1.62 15.75
N ALA A 109 -3.70 -0.42 16.08
CA ALA A 109 -2.35 0.02 15.71
C ALA A 109 -1.29 -0.84 16.41
N GLU A 110 -1.42 -1.05 17.72
CA GLU A 110 -0.52 -1.88 18.53
C GLU A 110 -0.47 -3.33 18.01
N ILE A 111 -1.64 -3.93 17.75
CA ILE A 111 -1.73 -5.29 17.17
C ILE A 111 -0.95 -5.42 15.87
N TYR A 112 -1.09 -4.43 14.97
CA TYR A 112 -0.38 -4.46 13.68
C TYR A 112 1.09 -4.07 13.81
N GLU A 113 1.48 -3.30 14.83
CA GLU A 113 2.87 -2.94 15.08
C GLU A 113 3.66 -4.17 15.56
N ASP A 114 3.14 -4.89 16.56
CA ASP A 114 3.71 -6.14 17.04
C ASP A 114 3.83 -7.17 15.90
N ALA A 115 2.75 -7.34 15.13
CA ALA A 115 2.75 -8.24 13.98
C ALA A 115 3.70 -7.79 12.87
N ALA A 116 3.94 -6.47 12.70
CA ALA A 116 4.88 -5.96 11.72
C ALA A 116 6.31 -6.28 12.11
N GLU A 117 6.65 -6.14 13.39
CA GLU A 117 7.97 -6.49 13.91
C GLU A 117 8.29 -7.96 13.62
N GLU A 118 7.39 -8.85 14.01
CA GLU A 118 7.52 -10.29 13.76
C GLU A 118 7.57 -10.61 12.25
N ALA A 119 6.72 -9.98 11.44
CA ALA A 119 6.73 -10.17 9.99
C ALA A 119 8.06 -9.72 9.35
N TRP A 120 8.66 -8.63 9.83
CA TRP A 120 9.95 -8.14 9.35
C TRP A 120 11.10 -9.03 9.79
N GLU A 121 11.07 -9.57 11.00
CA GLU A 121 12.01 -10.58 11.47
C GLU A 121 11.98 -11.81 10.55
N ILE A 122 10.80 -12.42 10.37
CA ILE A 122 10.61 -13.57 9.48
C ILE A 122 11.08 -13.26 8.06
N TYR A 123 10.76 -12.07 7.53
CA TYR A 123 11.21 -11.66 6.21
C TYR A 123 12.74 -11.60 6.11
N ARG A 124 13.40 -11.01 7.12
CA ARG A 124 14.87 -10.88 7.16
C ARG A 124 15.54 -12.25 7.22
N GLU A 125 15.03 -13.15 8.05
CA GLU A 125 15.61 -14.48 8.24
C GLU A 125 15.36 -15.44 7.07
N LYS A 126 14.11 -15.53 6.61
CA LYS A 126 13.70 -16.57 5.66
C LYS A 126 13.69 -16.15 4.20
N TYR A 127 13.71 -14.85 3.90
CA TYR A 127 13.38 -14.38 2.55
C TYR A 127 14.31 -13.28 2.02
N LYS A 128 15.18 -12.68 2.83
CA LYS A 128 16.04 -11.57 2.38
C LYS A 128 17.25 -12.05 1.59
N GLU A 129 17.75 -13.24 1.92
CA GLU A 129 18.94 -13.85 1.32
C GLU A 129 18.63 -14.77 0.11
N ASP A 130 17.36 -15.19 -0.06
CA ASP A 130 16.84 -15.86 -1.27
C ASP A 130 16.67 -14.89 -2.47
#